data_AF-A0A6V7LB63-F1
#
_entry.id   AF-A0A6V7LB63-F1
#
_cell.length_a   1.000
_cell.length_b   1.000
_cell.length_c   1.000
_cell.angle_alpha   90.00
_cell.angle_beta   90.00
_cell.angle_gamma   90.00
#
_symmetry.space_group_name_H-M   'P 1'
#
loop_
_entity.id
_entity.type
_entity.pdbx_description
1 polymer ?
#
loop_
_entity_poly.entity_id
_entity_poly.type
_entity_poly.pdbx_seq_one_letter_code
_entity_poly.pdbx_strand_id
1 'polypeptide(L)'
;TMMANMPVITVLFSLSWVVGMVIYACYVDCDPLKAGYISKFDEIVPFYVEDRLSYLPGLLGLIMATLFNGALTLAVSNLNSLATVTFEDFLSQIPALSNLKDRQQLQLIKLLCVIYGILIIGASFLVGMLSGVIESSMLMTSATSGPLLGVFLLAMLVPCANWKGAATGMIVSHLTSMWLTFGHLTVTDETKALDLSIEGCMNDTFSSHLTRPPAAMYTAAVANTSMPIILESEPKTGLEFLYSITYMYYALIGSMMTVFVGIIVSLLTANPKEDAYEEHLLHPLALKLSKAFPGKPRLFAESRRLGNEHDGTNPAFSASMTSVENGDKISSPMEINGKLAQGSIDYIKKLNALKNASLEVTTEVDKGTRL
;
A
#
# COMPACT_ATOMS: atom_id res chain seq x y z
N THR A 1 -8.58 -0.21 15.85
CA THR A 1 -8.91 -1.32 14.92
C THR A 1 -7.86 -1.51 13.84
N MET A 2 -7.45 -0.46 13.11
CA MET A 2 -6.39 -0.55 12.06
C MET A 2 -5.01 -1.02 12.57
N MET A 3 -4.52 -0.54 13.72
CA MET A 3 -3.23 -0.98 14.28
C MET A 3 -3.21 -2.45 14.73
N ALA A 4 -4.37 -3.03 15.08
CA ALA A 4 -4.47 -4.43 15.45
C ALA A 4 -4.39 -5.37 14.24
N ASN A 5 -4.58 -4.85 13.02
CA ASN A 5 -4.46 -5.63 11.78
C ASN A 5 -3.00 -5.94 11.43
N MET A 6 -2.06 -5.08 11.84
CA MET A 6 -0.63 -5.25 11.56
C MET A 6 -0.06 -6.58 12.05
N PRO A 7 -0.18 -6.98 13.34
CA PRO A 7 0.35 -8.26 13.80
C PRO A 7 -0.32 -9.46 13.12
N VAL A 8 -1.62 -9.37 12.84
CA VAL A 8 -2.37 -10.44 12.17
C VAL A 8 -1.82 -10.67 10.76
N ILE A 9 -1.64 -9.60 9.99
CA ILE A 9 -1.06 -9.67 8.65
C ILE A 9 0.36 -10.25 8.71
N THR A 10 1.21 -9.80 9.65
CA THR A 10 2.57 -10.34 9.80
C THR A 10 2.58 -11.84 10.04
N VAL A 11 1.71 -12.33 10.94
CA VAL A 11 1.59 -13.77 11.22
C VAL A 11 1.11 -14.51 9.96
N LEU A 12 0.08 -14.03 9.29
CA LEU A 12 -0.44 -14.68 8.08
C LEU A 12 0.61 -14.78 6.96
N PHE A 13 1.38 -13.71 6.71
CA PHE A 13 2.47 -13.74 5.73
C PHE A 13 3.59 -14.70 6.14
N SER A 14 3.93 -14.78 7.43
CA SER A 14 4.98 -15.68 7.92
C SER A 14 4.61 -17.16 7.74
N LEU A 15 3.32 -17.52 7.85
CA LEU A 15 2.87 -18.90 7.63
C LEU A 15 3.13 -19.37 6.19
N SER A 16 2.95 -18.51 5.20
CA SER A 16 3.24 -18.83 3.80
C SER A 16 4.72 -19.19 3.59
N TRP A 17 5.62 -18.52 4.30
CA TRP A 17 7.06 -18.79 4.24
C TRP A 17 7.39 -20.16 4.86
N VAL A 18 6.75 -20.49 5.98
CA VAL A 18 6.90 -21.81 6.61
C VAL A 18 6.41 -22.92 5.67
N VAL A 19 5.27 -22.73 5.00
CA VAL A 19 4.77 -23.70 4.00
C VAL A 19 5.79 -23.89 2.86
N GLY A 20 6.36 -22.81 2.33
CA GLY A 20 7.40 -22.88 1.30
C GLY A 20 8.64 -23.66 1.75
N MET A 21 9.11 -23.41 2.98
CA MET A 21 10.25 -24.13 3.55
C MET A 21 9.98 -25.63 3.75
N VAL A 22 8.77 -26.00 4.17
CA VAL A 22 8.36 -27.41 4.31
C VAL A 22 8.34 -28.10 2.96
N ILE A 23 7.74 -27.48 1.94
CA ILE A 23 7.71 -28.02 0.57
C ILE A 23 9.13 -28.19 0.04
N TYR A 24 10.00 -27.20 0.23
CA TYR A 24 11.41 -27.28 -0.16
C TYR A 24 12.13 -28.46 0.51
N ALA A 25 11.99 -28.62 1.83
CA ALA A 25 12.60 -29.72 2.56
C ALA A 25 12.11 -31.11 2.08
N CYS A 26 10.89 -31.20 1.55
CA CYS A 26 10.34 -32.45 1.01
C CYS A 26 10.77 -32.79 -0.41
N TYR A 27 11.17 -31.81 -1.22
CA TYR A 27 11.46 -31.98 -2.65
C TYR A 27 12.88 -31.55 -3.07
N VAL A 28 13.76 -31.23 -2.12
CA VAL A 28 15.15 -30.85 -2.42
C VAL A 28 15.93 -31.94 -3.19
N ASP A 29 15.72 -33.20 -2.82
CA ASP A 29 16.41 -34.36 -3.43
C ASP A 29 15.67 -34.96 -4.64
N CYS A 30 14.37 -34.66 -4.77
CA CYS A 30 13.54 -35.10 -5.87
C CYS A 30 12.53 -34.01 -6.26
N ASP A 31 12.95 -33.17 -7.21
CA ASP A 31 12.15 -32.05 -7.69
C ASP A 31 11.05 -32.49 -8.69
N PRO A 32 9.76 -32.28 -8.37
CA PRO A 32 8.65 -32.66 -9.25
C PRO A 32 8.57 -31.82 -10.54
N LEU A 33 9.14 -30.62 -10.56
CA LEU A 33 9.22 -29.78 -11.76
C LEU A 33 10.22 -30.37 -12.76
N LYS A 34 11.46 -30.63 -12.34
CA LYS A 34 12.49 -31.28 -13.18
C LYS A 34 12.11 -32.71 -13.58
N ALA A 35 11.40 -33.44 -12.72
CA ALA A 35 10.89 -34.77 -13.03
C ALA A 35 9.74 -34.76 -14.08
N GLY A 36 9.18 -33.58 -14.38
CA GLY A 36 8.13 -33.39 -15.39
C GLY A 36 6.74 -33.82 -14.92
N TYR A 37 6.48 -33.80 -13.61
CA TYR A 37 5.13 -33.94 -13.08
C TYR A 37 4.37 -32.60 -13.08
N ILE A 38 5.09 -31.50 -12.97
CA ILE A 38 4.57 -30.14 -12.91
C ILE A 38 5.12 -29.33 -14.08
N SER A 39 4.34 -28.38 -14.63
CA SER A 39 4.80 -27.50 -15.71
C SER A 39 5.22 -26.11 -15.23
N LYS A 40 4.62 -25.61 -14.13
CA LYS A 40 4.87 -24.27 -13.59
C LYS A 40 5.15 -24.32 -12.09
N PHE A 41 6.02 -23.44 -11.60
CA PHE A 41 6.28 -23.33 -10.15
C PHE A 41 5.02 -23.07 -9.31
N ASP A 42 4.02 -22.38 -9.87
CA ASP A 42 2.76 -22.06 -9.18
C ASP A 42 1.90 -23.28 -8.82
N GLU A 43 2.15 -24.43 -9.45
CA GLU A 43 1.42 -25.69 -9.25
C GLU A 43 2.00 -26.53 -8.09
N ILE A 44 3.09 -26.10 -7.45
CA ILE A 44 3.79 -26.88 -6.42
C ILE A 44 2.96 -27.13 -5.16
N VAL A 45 2.15 -26.16 -4.72
CA VAL A 45 1.32 -26.30 -3.52
C VAL A 45 0.18 -27.32 -3.73
N PRO A 46 -0.62 -27.23 -4.81
CA PRO A 46 -1.58 -28.27 -5.15
C PRO A 46 -0.93 -29.66 -5.28
N PHE A 47 0.22 -29.74 -5.94
CA PHE A 47 0.97 -30.98 -6.11
C PHE A 47 1.38 -31.60 -4.76
N TYR A 48 1.91 -30.78 -3.84
CA TYR A 48 2.32 -31.25 -2.51
C TYR A 48 1.15 -31.86 -1.73
N VAL A 49 -0.04 -31.25 -1.82
CA VAL A 49 -1.25 -31.76 -1.16
C VAL A 49 -1.69 -33.09 -1.79
N GLU A 50 -1.70 -33.17 -3.12
CA GLU A 50 -2.08 -34.40 -3.82
C GLU A 50 -1.11 -35.56 -3.54
N ASP A 51 0.19 -35.27 -3.49
CA ASP A 51 1.24 -36.24 -3.23
C ASP A 51 1.25 -36.70 -1.77
N ARG A 52 1.55 -35.78 -0.84
CA ARG A 52 1.82 -36.11 0.58
C ARG A 52 0.55 -36.29 1.42
N LEU A 53 -0.58 -35.73 1.01
CA LEU A 53 -1.84 -35.80 1.74
C LEU A 53 -2.90 -36.66 1.02
N SER A 54 -2.46 -37.50 0.08
CA SER A 54 -3.31 -38.45 -0.67
C SER A 54 -4.16 -39.38 0.23
N TYR A 55 -3.73 -39.64 1.46
CA TYR A 55 -4.49 -40.45 2.43
C TYR A 55 -5.79 -39.77 2.93
N LEU A 56 -5.97 -38.46 2.71
CA LEU A 56 -7.18 -37.71 3.04
C LEU A 56 -7.96 -37.36 1.76
N PRO A 57 -8.90 -38.23 1.32
CA PRO A 57 -9.67 -37.97 0.11
C PRO A 57 -10.48 -36.67 0.25
N GLY A 58 -10.44 -35.84 -0.79
CA GLY A 58 -11.16 -34.56 -0.83
C GLY A 58 -10.43 -33.34 -0.25
N LEU A 59 -9.28 -33.53 0.43
CA LEU A 59 -8.52 -32.41 0.99
C LEU A 59 -7.99 -31.46 -0.08
N LEU A 60 -7.50 -31.99 -1.21
CA LEU A 60 -7.09 -31.18 -2.37
C LEU A 60 -8.24 -30.29 -2.85
N GLY A 61 -9.45 -30.86 -2.97
CA GLY A 61 -10.64 -30.12 -3.36
C GLY A 61 -11.00 -29.01 -2.37
N LEU A 62 -10.90 -29.28 -1.06
CA LEU A 62 -11.13 -28.28 -0.03
C LEU A 62 -10.11 -27.14 -0.10
N ILE A 63 -8.82 -27.45 -0.24
CA ILE A 63 -7.75 -26.44 -0.37
C ILE A 63 -7.97 -25.59 -1.61
N MET A 64 -8.21 -26.21 -2.77
CA MET A 64 -8.48 -25.48 -4.01
C MET A 64 -9.74 -24.60 -3.89
N ALA A 65 -10.82 -25.10 -3.28
CA ALA A 65 -12.03 -24.30 -3.03
C ALA A 65 -11.75 -23.07 -2.15
N THR A 66 -10.96 -23.24 -1.08
CA THR A 66 -10.58 -22.10 -0.21
C THR A 66 -9.68 -21.09 -0.92
N LEU A 67 -8.74 -21.55 -1.76
CA LEU A 67 -7.87 -20.68 -2.56
C LEU A 67 -8.68 -19.85 -3.56
N PHE A 68 -9.59 -20.48 -4.31
CA PHE A 68 -10.46 -19.77 -5.26
C PHE A 68 -11.39 -18.78 -4.55
N ASN A 69 -11.97 -19.16 -3.41
CA ASN A 69 -12.80 -18.24 -2.62
C ASN A 69 -12.00 -17.04 -2.09
N GLY A 70 -10.76 -17.27 -1.64
CA GLY A 70 -9.86 -16.21 -1.20
C GLY A 70 -9.51 -15.24 -2.34
N ALA A 71 -9.10 -15.77 -3.50
CA ALA A 71 -8.82 -14.98 -4.69
C ALA A 71 -10.04 -14.17 -5.16
N LEU A 72 -11.23 -14.79 -5.17
CA LEU A 72 -12.48 -14.12 -5.54
C LEU A 72 -12.82 -12.98 -4.58
N THR A 73 -12.67 -13.20 -3.27
CA THR A 73 -12.95 -12.18 -2.25
C THR A 73 -12.04 -10.96 -2.42
N LEU A 74 -10.74 -11.18 -2.68
CA LEU A 74 -9.78 -10.11 -2.97
C LEU A 74 -10.14 -9.35 -4.25
N ALA A 75 -10.49 -10.07 -5.32
CA ALA A 75 -10.86 -9.47 -6.60
C ALA A 75 -12.13 -8.61 -6.47
N VAL A 76 -13.17 -9.11 -5.77
CA VAL A 76 -14.41 -8.37 -5.53
C VAL A 76 -14.16 -7.12 -4.70
N SER A 77 -13.35 -7.21 -3.63
CA SER A 77 -12.99 -6.04 -2.82
C SER A 77 -12.26 -4.98 -3.64
N ASN A 78 -11.27 -5.38 -4.45
CA ASN A 78 -10.50 -4.46 -5.28
C ASN A 78 -11.36 -3.78 -6.36
N LEU A 79 -12.23 -4.55 -7.03
CA LEU A 79 -13.16 -4.01 -8.03
C LEU A 79 -14.14 -3.03 -7.42
N ASN A 80 -14.70 -3.36 -6.24
CA ASN A 80 -15.63 -2.48 -5.54
C ASN A 80 -14.94 -1.18 -5.11
N SER A 81 -13.75 -1.27 -4.52
CA SER A 81 -12.96 -0.09 -4.14
C SER A 81 -12.59 0.76 -5.35
N LEU A 82 -12.13 0.16 -6.45
CA LEU A 82 -11.77 0.87 -7.67
C LEU A 82 -12.97 1.62 -8.26
N ALA A 83 -14.12 0.97 -8.38
CA ALA A 83 -15.34 1.60 -8.90
C ALA A 83 -15.84 2.72 -7.98
N THR A 84 -15.79 2.52 -6.66
CA THR A 84 -16.21 3.53 -5.68
C THR A 84 -15.29 4.74 -5.71
N VAL A 85 -13.97 4.53 -5.67
CA VAL A 85 -12.97 5.62 -5.76
C VAL A 85 -13.09 6.35 -7.10
N THR A 86 -13.29 5.64 -8.21
CA THR A 86 -13.49 6.29 -9.52
C THR A 86 -14.74 7.19 -9.52
N PHE A 87 -15.82 6.73 -8.88
CA PHE A 87 -17.02 7.51 -8.76
C PHE A 87 -16.81 8.74 -7.87
N GLU A 88 -16.34 8.54 -6.64
CA GLU A 88 -16.20 9.61 -5.64
C GLU A 88 -15.14 10.65 -6.03
N ASP A 89 -13.99 10.23 -6.57
CA ASP A 89 -12.88 11.15 -6.84
C ASP A 89 -13.02 11.85 -8.20
N PHE A 90 -13.63 11.21 -9.20
CA PHE A 90 -13.68 11.75 -10.57
C PHE A 90 -15.10 12.04 -11.06
N LEU A 91 -16.00 11.06 -11.03
CA LEU A 91 -17.34 11.22 -11.63
C LEU A 91 -18.23 12.16 -10.81
N SER A 92 -18.13 12.14 -9.48
CA SER A 92 -18.90 13.02 -8.58
C SER A 92 -18.54 14.49 -8.76
N GLN A 93 -17.30 14.77 -9.18
CA GLN A 93 -16.79 16.13 -9.44
C GLN A 93 -17.33 16.72 -10.75
N ILE A 94 -17.92 15.89 -11.63
CA ILE A 94 -18.52 16.35 -12.89
C ILE A 94 -19.93 16.89 -12.56
N PRO A 95 -20.25 18.16 -12.89
CA PRO A 95 -21.53 18.79 -12.52
C PRO A 95 -22.78 18.05 -13.03
N ALA A 96 -22.65 17.34 -14.15
CA ALA A 96 -23.72 16.53 -14.73
C ALA A 96 -24.02 15.24 -13.93
N LEU A 97 -23.05 14.76 -13.14
CA LEU A 97 -23.13 13.52 -12.38
C LEU A 97 -23.07 13.76 -10.85
N SER A 98 -22.87 15.00 -10.41
CA SER A 98 -22.79 15.38 -9.00
C SER A 98 -24.16 15.40 -8.29
N ASN A 99 -25.26 15.53 -9.03
CA ASN A 99 -26.63 15.63 -8.49
C ASN A 99 -27.46 14.36 -8.77
N LEU A 100 -26.83 13.19 -8.77
CA LEU A 100 -27.53 11.93 -8.98
C LEU A 100 -28.22 11.46 -7.70
N LYS A 101 -29.38 10.81 -7.83
CA LYS A 101 -30.05 10.14 -6.72
C LYS A 101 -29.23 8.91 -6.29
N ASP A 102 -29.24 8.55 -5.00
CA ASP A 102 -28.48 7.41 -4.45
C ASP A 102 -28.65 6.10 -5.24
N ARG A 103 -29.86 5.83 -5.74
CA ARG A 103 -30.14 4.65 -6.58
C ARG A 103 -29.40 4.69 -7.92
N GLN A 104 -29.32 5.87 -8.55
CA GLN A 104 -28.64 6.08 -9.82
C GLN A 104 -27.11 6.03 -9.64
N GLN A 105 -26.60 6.64 -8.57
CA GLN A 105 -25.19 6.52 -8.17
C GLN A 105 -24.79 5.06 -7.98
N LEU A 106 -25.59 4.29 -7.23
CA LEU A 106 -25.32 2.86 -7.02
C LEU A 106 -25.37 2.04 -8.31
N GLN A 107 -26.30 2.35 -9.22
CA GLN A 107 -26.34 1.70 -10.54
C GLN A 107 -25.09 2.02 -11.37
N LEU A 108 -24.59 3.26 -11.32
CA LEU A 108 -23.38 3.65 -12.02
C LEU A 108 -22.14 2.96 -11.44
N ILE A 109 -21.99 2.90 -10.12
CA ILE A 109 -20.90 2.18 -9.47
C ILE A 109 -20.93 0.68 -9.84
N LYS A 110 -22.13 0.06 -9.85
CA LYS A 110 -22.28 -1.33 -10.31
C LYS A 110 -21.89 -1.51 -11.77
N LEU A 111 -22.23 -0.56 -12.65
CA LEU A 111 -21.83 -0.59 -14.05
C LEU A 111 -20.30 -0.48 -14.20
N LEU A 112 -19.66 0.40 -13.45
CA LEU A 112 -18.19 0.52 -13.41
C LEU A 112 -17.53 -0.78 -12.96
N CYS A 113 -18.06 -1.44 -11.92
CA CYS A 113 -17.56 -2.76 -11.49
C CYS A 113 -17.59 -3.79 -12.63
N VAL A 114 -18.67 -3.83 -13.42
CA VAL A 114 -18.79 -4.76 -14.57
C VAL A 114 -17.77 -4.40 -15.65
N ILE A 115 -17.61 -3.12 -15.98
CA ILE A 115 -16.64 -2.66 -16.98
C ILE A 115 -15.20 -3.04 -16.55
N TYR A 116 -14.82 -2.72 -15.31
CA TYR A 116 -13.50 -3.11 -14.79
C TYR A 116 -13.32 -4.62 -14.74
N GLY A 117 -14.36 -5.39 -14.39
CA GLY A 117 -14.32 -6.85 -14.42
C GLY A 117 -13.98 -7.40 -15.82
N ILE A 118 -14.65 -6.89 -16.86
CA ILE A 118 -14.37 -7.27 -18.25
C ILE A 118 -12.94 -6.87 -18.66
N LEU A 119 -12.48 -5.67 -18.29
CA LEU A 119 -11.13 -5.22 -18.58
C LEU A 119 -10.05 -6.07 -17.90
N ILE A 120 -10.24 -6.43 -16.63
CA ILE A 120 -9.32 -7.29 -15.89
C ILE A 120 -9.27 -8.69 -16.49
N ILE A 121 -10.43 -9.26 -16.87
CA ILE A 121 -10.47 -10.55 -17.58
C ILE A 121 -9.69 -10.45 -18.91
N GLY A 122 -9.90 -9.40 -19.69
CA GLY A 122 -9.14 -9.16 -20.92
C GLY A 122 -7.63 -9.07 -20.69
N ALA A 123 -7.22 -8.29 -19.69
CA ALA A 123 -5.81 -8.14 -19.32
C ALA A 123 -5.19 -9.46 -18.80
N SER A 124 -5.97 -10.31 -18.13
CA SER A 124 -5.48 -11.59 -17.59
C SER A 124 -4.98 -12.55 -18.67
N PHE A 125 -5.60 -12.55 -19.86
CA PHE A 125 -5.12 -13.34 -21.00
C PHE A 125 -3.75 -12.88 -21.49
N LEU A 126 -3.49 -11.56 -21.46
CA LEU A 126 -2.18 -11.01 -21.82
C LEU A 126 -1.11 -11.40 -20.79
N VAL A 127 -1.45 -11.32 -19.50
CA VAL A 127 -0.55 -11.72 -18.41
C VAL A 127 -0.23 -13.22 -18.46
N GLY A 128 -1.17 -14.06 -18.90
CA GLY A 128 -0.94 -15.50 -19.08
C GLY A 128 0.16 -15.85 -20.10
N MET A 129 0.55 -14.90 -20.96
CA MET A 129 1.66 -15.06 -21.92
C MET A 129 3.01 -14.60 -21.35
N LEU A 130 3.04 -13.92 -20.20
CA LEU A 130 4.25 -13.44 -19.55
C LEU A 130 4.83 -14.52 -18.64
N SER A 131 6.16 -14.66 -18.66
CA SER A 131 6.89 -15.41 -17.63
C SER A 131 7.21 -14.49 -16.45
N GLY A 132 7.29 -15.03 -15.23
CA GLY A 132 7.60 -14.21 -14.05
C GLY A 132 6.45 -13.28 -13.61
N VAL A 133 5.21 -13.80 -13.58
CA VAL A 133 3.99 -13.03 -13.22
C VAL A 133 4.08 -12.47 -11.80
N ILE A 134 4.56 -13.26 -10.84
CA ILE A 134 4.69 -12.83 -9.44
C ILE A 134 5.67 -11.65 -9.35
N GLU A 135 6.85 -11.79 -9.95
CA GLU A 135 7.87 -10.73 -9.97
C GLU A 135 7.35 -9.45 -10.63
N SER A 136 6.74 -9.57 -11.82
CA SER A 136 6.12 -8.45 -12.53
C SER A 136 5.04 -7.73 -11.71
N SER A 137 4.21 -8.49 -10.99
CA SER A 137 3.15 -7.93 -10.14
C SER A 137 3.70 -7.19 -8.92
N MET A 138 4.77 -7.71 -8.31
CA MET A 138 5.46 -7.10 -7.16
C MET A 138 6.21 -5.83 -7.57
N LEU A 139 6.84 -5.83 -8.74
CA LEU A 139 7.45 -4.65 -9.36
C LEU A 139 6.43 -3.51 -9.51
N MET A 140 5.30 -3.79 -10.16
CA MET A 140 4.25 -2.79 -10.41
C MET A 140 3.63 -2.25 -9.11
N THR A 141 3.41 -3.15 -8.14
CA THR A 141 2.90 -2.78 -6.82
C THR A 141 3.89 -1.89 -6.09
N SER A 142 5.18 -2.19 -6.14
CA SER A 142 6.25 -1.40 -5.51
C SER A 142 6.36 0.00 -6.12
N ALA A 143 6.27 0.11 -7.45
CA ALA A 143 6.36 1.38 -8.17
C ALA A 143 5.21 2.36 -7.85
N THR A 144 4.04 1.82 -7.51
CA THR A 144 2.85 2.63 -7.22
C THR A 144 2.70 2.90 -5.72
N SER A 145 2.94 1.89 -4.88
CA SER A 145 2.82 2.03 -3.41
C SER A 145 3.90 2.90 -2.79
N GLY A 146 5.13 2.90 -3.34
CA GLY A 146 6.25 3.71 -2.85
C GLY A 146 5.95 5.22 -2.80
N PRO A 147 5.60 5.85 -3.94
CA PRO A 147 5.24 7.28 -3.96
C PRO A 147 4.04 7.62 -3.08
N LEU A 148 3.03 6.76 -3.02
CA LEU A 148 1.86 6.95 -2.13
C LEU A 148 2.28 6.96 -0.66
N LEU A 149 3.08 5.97 -0.23
CA LEU A 149 3.65 5.93 1.11
C LEU A 149 4.48 7.18 1.39
N GLY A 150 5.29 7.63 0.42
CA GLY A 150 6.09 8.84 0.52
C GLY A 150 5.27 10.10 0.79
N VAL A 151 4.12 10.27 0.13
CA VAL A 151 3.22 11.41 0.38
C VAL A 151 2.56 11.31 1.75
N PHE A 152 2.14 10.12 2.19
CA PHE A 152 1.62 9.94 3.55
C PHE A 152 2.67 10.26 4.62
N LEU A 153 3.91 9.81 4.43
CA LEU A 153 5.03 10.14 5.33
C LEU A 153 5.31 11.63 5.33
N LEU A 154 5.32 12.27 4.16
CA LEU A 154 5.49 13.72 4.02
C LEU A 154 4.37 14.47 4.77
N ALA A 155 3.12 14.06 4.61
CA ALA A 155 1.97 14.69 5.27
C ALA A 155 1.99 14.51 6.80
N MET A 156 2.40 13.35 7.31
CA MET A 156 2.39 13.07 8.75
C MET A 156 3.62 13.61 9.49
N LEU A 157 4.81 13.51 8.88
CA LEU A 157 6.09 13.76 9.56
C LEU A 157 6.70 15.11 9.19
N VAL A 158 6.36 15.67 8.03
CA VAL A 158 6.96 16.92 7.53
C VAL A 158 5.95 18.07 7.61
N PRO A 159 5.96 18.84 8.70
CA PRO A 159 5.04 19.98 8.91
C PRO A 159 5.30 21.14 7.94
N CYS A 160 6.45 21.13 7.25
CA CYS A 160 6.83 22.11 6.24
C CYS A 160 6.34 21.73 4.83
N ALA A 161 5.64 20.60 4.68
CA ALA A 161 5.08 20.19 3.40
C ALA A 161 3.88 21.08 3.02
N ASN A 162 3.74 21.36 1.73
CA ASN A 162 2.58 22.02 1.13
C ASN A 162 1.98 21.13 0.04
N TRP A 163 0.74 21.41 -0.37
CA TRP A 163 0.05 20.59 -1.38
C TRP A 163 0.79 20.57 -2.72
N LYS A 164 1.45 21.69 -3.08
CA LYS A 164 2.24 21.81 -4.32
C LYS A 164 3.43 20.87 -4.30
N GLY A 165 4.21 20.87 -3.23
CA GLY A 165 5.37 19.99 -3.04
C GLY A 165 4.97 18.53 -2.92
N ALA A 166 3.88 18.23 -2.22
CA ALA A 166 3.33 16.87 -2.16
C ALA A 166 2.93 16.36 -3.55
N ALA A 167 2.22 17.17 -4.34
CA ALA A 167 1.82 16.81 -5.70
C ALA A 167 3.03 16.63 -6.63
N THR A 168 3.98 17.57 -6.64
CA THR A 168 5.18 17.45 -7.48
C THR A 168 6.07 16.29 -7.06
N GLY A 169 6.23 16.05 -5.76
CA GLY A 169 7.01 14.93 -5.22
C GLY A 169 6.40 13.58 -5.58
N MET A 170 5.06 13.47 -5.54
CA MET A 170 4.35 12.28 -5.98
C MET A 170 4.57 12.02 -7.47
N ILE A 171 4.35 13.03 -8.33
CA ILE A 171 4.45 12.88 -9.79
C ILE A 171 5.88 12.52 -10.21
N VAL A 172 6.88 13.25 -9.73
CA VAL A 172 8.30 13.00 -10.06
C VAL A 172 8.72 11.62 -9.58
N SER A 173 8.34 11.24 -8.37
CA SER A 173 8.66 9.92 -7.84
C SER A 173 7.94 8.79 -8.59
N HIS A 174 6.71 9.00 -9.02
CA HIS A 174 5.96 7.99 -9.75
C HIS A 174 6.55 7.77 -11.14
N LEU A 175 6.91 8.84 -11.86
CA LEU A 175 7.57 8.75 -13.16
C LEU A 175 8.96 8.08 -13.06
N THR A 176 9.75 8.42 -12.05
CA THR A 176 11.06 7.80 -11.82
C THR A 176 10.95 6.34 -11.40
N SER A 177 9.94 5.98 -10.59
CA SER A 177 9.68 4.58 -10.22
C SER A 177 9.21 3.76 -11.43
N MET A 178 8.36 4.33 -12.28
CA MET A 178 7.94 3.70 -13.54
C MET A 178 9.13 3.48 -14.48
N TRP A 179 9.97 4.51 -14.67
CA TRP A 179 11.21 4.40 -15.44
C TRP A 179 12.09 3.25 -14.93
N LEU A 180 12.27 3.16 -13.62
CA LEU A 180 13.06 2.12 -12.99
C LEU A 180 12.46 0.71 -13.18
N THR A 181 11.14 0.57 -13.08
CA THR A 181 10.48 -0.72 -13.36
C THR A 181 10.60 -1.14 -14.81
N PHE A 182 10.42 -0.23 -15.77
CA PHE A 182 10.60 -0.57 -17.19
C PHE A 182 12.06 -0.90 -17.49
N GLY A 183 13.02 -0.20 -16.87
CA GLY A 183 14.44 -0.54 -16.96
C GLY A 183 14.76 -1.92 -16.40
N HIS A 184 14.17 -2.30 -15.27
CA HIS A 184 14.32 -3.65 -14.71
C HIS A 184 13.83 -4.74 -15.67
N LEU A 185 12.72 -4.52 -16.38
CA LEU A 185 12.22 -5.48 -17.37
C LEU A 185 13.15 -5.65 -18.59
N THR A 186 14.08 -4.72 -18.84
CA THR A 186 15.08 -4.84 -19.90
C THR A 186 16.32 -5.64 -19.49
N VAL A 187 16.54 -5.83 -18.19
CA VAL A 187 17.67 -6.57 -17.64
C VAL A 187 17.18 -7.93 -17.19
N THR A 188 17.62 -8.99 -17.85
CA THR A 188 17.39 -10.35 -17.39
C THR A 188 18.40 -10.69 -16.31
N ASP A 189 18.08 -10.43 -15.05
CA ASP A 189 18.81 -11.08 -13.95
C ASP A 189 18.30 -12.52 -13.85
N GLU A 190 19.12 -13.46 -14.31
CA GLU A 190 18.94 -14.88 -14.00
C GLU A 190 19.08 -15.04 -12.49
N THR A 191 17.94 -15.09 -11.78
CA THR A 191 17.95 -15.45 -10.37
C THR A 191 18.51 -16.87 -10.27
N LYS A 192 19.71 -17.00 -9.70
CA LYS A 192 20.32 -18.31 -9.48
C LYS A 192 19.48 -19.06 -8.44
N ALA A 193 18.53 -19.85 -8.91
CA ALA A 193 17.80 -20.79 -8.08
C ALA A 193 18.79 -21.76 -7.42
N LEU A 194 18.45 -22.23 -6.22
CA LEU A 194 19.24 -23.28 -5.59
C LEU A 194 19.23 -24.53 -6.48
N ASP A 195 20.36 -25.23 -6.54
CA ASP A 195 20.47 -26.44 -7.35
C ASP A 195 19.55 -27.52 -6.80
N LEU A 196 18.46 -27.79 -7.52
CA LEU A 196 17.52 -28.88 -7.23
C LEU A 196 17.99 -30.17 -7.91
N SER A 197 17.94 -31.31 -7.20
CA SER A 197 18.36 -32.61 -7.73
C SER A 197 17.18 -33.48 -8.14
N ILE A 198 17.45 -34.42 -9.05
CA ILE A 198 16.57 -35.55 -9.41
C ILE A 198 17.20 -36.90 -9.03
N GLU A 199 18.40 -36.89 -8.44
CA GLU A 199 19.15 -38.10 -8.10
C GLU A 199 18.44 -38.93 -7.03
N GLY A 200 17.62 -38.31 -6.18
CA GLY A 200 16.80 -38.98 -5.16
C GLY A 200 15.45 -39.51 -5.67
N CYS A 201 15.10 -39.31 -6.94
CA CYS A 201 13.80 -39.74 -7.47
C CYS A 201 13.76 -41.24 -7.78
N MET A 202 13.26 -42.03 -6.84
CA MET A 202 12.87 -43.44 -7.04
C MET A 202 11.40 -43.56 -7.50
N ASN A 203 11.01 -44.69 -8.10
CA ASN A 203 9.64 -44.91 -8.60
C ASN A 203 8.53 -44.79 -7.52
N ASP A 204 8.87 -44.98 -6.23
CA ASP A 204 7.94 -44.90 -5.09
C ASP A 204 7.98 -43.53 -4.36
N THR A 205 8.72 -42.55 -4.87
CA THR A 205 8.94 -41.27 -4.16
C THR A 205 7.69 -40.40 -4.14
N PHE A 206 6.89 -40.50 -5.19
CA PHE A 206 5.61 -39.82 -5.36
C PHE A 206 4.45 -40.80 -5.17
N SER A 207 3.31 -40.29 -4.72
CA SER A 207 2.06 -41.04 -4.54
C SER A 207 1.65 -41.75 -5.82
N SER A 208 1.19 -42.99 -5.70
CA SER A 208 0.70 -43.81 -6.81
C SER A 208 -0.54 -43.24 -7.51
N HIS A 209 -1.19 -42.22 -6.91
CA HIS A 209 -2.33 -41.52 -7.49
C HIS A 209 -1.92 -40.45 -8.51
N LEU A 210 -0.65 -40.03 -8.54
CA LEU A 210 -0.16 -39.06 -9.51
C LEU A 210 0.10 -39.73 -10.85
N THR A 211 -0.59 -39.26 -11.89
CA THR A 211 -0.31 -39.68 -13.26
C THR A 211 0.65 -38.69 -13.89
N ARG A 212 1.84 -39.15 -14.30
CA ARG A 212 2.73 -38.32 -15.13
C ARG A 212 2.00 -37.98 -16.43
N PRO A 213 1.88 -36.70 -16.80
CA PRO A 213 1.27 -36.34 -18.08
C PRO A 213 2.01 -37.06 -19.22
N PRO A 214 1.30 -37.61 -20.22
CA PRO A 214 1.93 -38.38 -21.29
C PRO A 214 2.97 -37.50 -22.02
N ALA A 215 4.16 -38.05 -22.22
CA ALA A 215 5.32 -37.37 -22.84
C ALA A 215 5.07 -36.83 -24.28
N ALA A 216 3.89 -37.04 -24.84
CA ALA A 216 3.52 -36.67 -26.22
C ALA A 216 3.12 -35.19 -26.41
N MET A 217 3.15 -34.35 -25.39
CA MET A 217 2.93 -32.89 -25.52
C MET A 217 4.14 -32.04 -25.09
N TYR A 218 5.33 -32.64 -25.02
CA TYR A 218 6.56 -31.94 -24.62
C TYR A 218 7.75 -32.33 -25.48
N THR A 219 7.67 -32.10 -26.79
CA THR A 219 8.88 -31.83 -27.59
C THR A 219 9.19 -30.34 -27.53
N ALA A 220 9.51 -29.84 -26.33
CA ALA A 220 10.16 -28.54 -26.16
C ALA A 220 11.58 -28.82 -25.67
N ALA A 221 12.49 -28.91 -26.64
CA ALA A 221 13.93 -28.75 -26.51
C ALA A 221 14.60 -29.42 -25.28
N VAL A 222 14.87 -30.72 -25.36
CA VAL A 222 16.19 -31.20 -24.91
C VAL A 222 17.19 -30.70 -25.95
N ALA A 223 17.47 -29.39 -25.92
CA ALA A 223 18.69 -28.88 -26.50
C ALA A 223 19.79 -29.45 -25.62
N ASN A 224 20.64 -30.31 -26.19
CA ASN A 224 21.92 -30.68 -25.62
C ASN A 224 22.55 -29.39 -25.09
N THR A 225 22.61 -29.25 -23.77
CA THR A 225 23.26 -28.13 -23.11
C THR A 225 24.74 -28.32 -23.38
N SER A 226 25.20 -27.84 -24.53
CA SER A 226 26.59 -27.44 -24.66
C SER A 226 26.81 -26.46 -23.51
N MET A 227 27.74 -26.82 -22.62
CA MET A 227 28.33 -25.95 -21.60
C MET A 227 28.14 -24.48 -21.98
N PRO A 228 27.49 -23.64 -21.17
CA PRO A 228 27.49 -22.22 -21.44
C PRO A 228 28.95 -21.81 -21.52
N ILE A 229 29.35 -21.35 -22.71
CA ILE A 229 30.58 -20.57 -22.84
C ILE A 229 30.41 -19.49 -21.78
N ILE A 230 31.28 -19.48 -20.78
CA ILE A 230 31.43 -18.35 -19.87
C ILE A 230 31.92 -17.22 -20.77
N LEU A 231 30.99 -16.54 -21.46
CA LEU A 231 31.21 -15.17 -21.85
C LEU A 231 31.32 -14.44 -20.53
N GLU A 232 32.54 -13.96 -20.24
CA GLU A 232 32.76 -12.95 -19.22
C GLU A 232 31.60 -11.96 -19.31
N SER A 233 30.85 -11.85 -18.22
CA SER A 233 29.82 -10.84 -18.08
C SER A 233 30.47 -9.50 -18.40
N GLU A 234 30.08 -8.88 -19.51
CA GLU A 234 30.39 -7.49 -19.84
C GLU A 234 30.26 -6.66 -18.56
N PRO A 235 31.20 -5.74 -18.27
CA PRO A 235 31.15 -4.96 -17.05
C PRO A 235 29.82 -4.20 -17.01
N LYS A 236 28.91 -4.64 -16.12
CA LYS A 236 27.57 -4.03 -15.97
C LYS A 236 27.74 -2.52 -15.89
N THR A 237 27.17 -1.79 -16.84
CA THR A 237 27.18 -0.33 -16.82
C THR A 237 26.46 0.17 -15.56
N GLY A 238 26.76 1.39 -15.09
CA GLY A 238 26.16 1.92 -13.86
C GLY A 238 24.61 1.95 -13.87
N LEU A 239 24.01 2.02 -15.05
CA LEU A 239 22.56 1.92 -15.25
C LEU A 239 22.04 0.48 -15.14
N GLU A 240 22.76 -0.51 -15.68
CA GLU A 240 22.41 -1.92 -15.53
C GLU A 240 22.52 -2.37 -14.07
N PHE A 241 23.47 -1.82 -13.31
CA PHE A 241 23.52 -2.03 -11.86
C PHE A 241 22.27 -1.49 -11.17
N LEU A 242 21.83 -0.28 -11.54
CA LEU A 242 20.64 0.36 -10.96
C LEU A 242 19.36 -0.43 -11.28
N TYR A 243 19.26 -0.97 -12.51
CA TYR A 243 18.15 -1.84 -12.91
C TYR A 243 18.21 -3.25 -12.31
N SER A 244 19.40 -3.74 -11.92
CA SER A 244 19.57 -5.03 -11.21
C SER A 244 19.25 -4.97 -9.70
N ILE A 245 18.89 -3.80 -9.18
CA ILE A 245 18.48 -3.68 -7.77
C ILE A 245 17.19 -4.47 -7.55
N THR A 246 17.12 -5.21 -6.45
CA THR A 246 15.92 -5.98 -6.10
C THR A 246 14.68 -5.10 -6.05
N TYR A 247 13.63 -5.52 -6.76
CA TYR A 247 12.36 -4.79 -6.91
C TYR A 247 11.70 -4.35 -5.60
N MET A 248 11.95 -5.05 -4.49
CA MET A 248 11.50 -4.68 -3.15
C MET A 248 12.00 -3.29 -2.70
N TYR A 249 13.18 -2.86 -3.16
CA TYR A 249 13.73 -1.54 -2.83
C TYR A 249 13.10 -0.40 -3.64
N TYR A 250 12.37 -0.69 -4.72
CA TYR A 250 11.77 0.36 -5.55
C TYR A 250 10.68 1.14 -4.79
N ALA A 251 9.94 0.45 -3.91
CA ALA A 251 9.00 1.12 -3.01
C ALA A 251 9.71 2.09 -2.05
N LEU A 252 10.86 1.68 -1.51
CA LEU A 252 11.67 2.53 -0.62
C LEU A 252 12.24 3.73 -1.38
N ILE A 253 12.87 3.50 -2.54
CA ILE A 253 13.44 4.54 -3.39
C ILE A 253 12.36 5.56 -3.77
N GLY A 254 11.19 5.09 -4.21
CA GLY A 254 10.04 5.95 -4.51
C GLY A 254 9.61 6.77 -3.30
N SER A 255 9.40 6.13 -2.14
CA SER A 255 8.99 6.84 -0.93
C SER A 255 9.98 7.93 -0.50
N MET A 256 11.29 7.65 -0.58
CA MET A 256 12.35 8.59 -0.25
C MET A 256 12.43 9.73 -1.26
N MET A 257 12.27 9.43 -2.55
CA MET A 257 12.25 10.43 -3.61
C MET A 257 11.07 11.39 -3.44
N THR A 258 9.88 10.88 -3.14
CA THR A 258 8.70 11.72 -2.85
C THR A 258 8.94 12.63 -1.67
N VAL A 259 9.48 12.13 -0.56
CA VAL A 259 9.76 12.95 0.63
C VAL A 259 10.81 14.00 0.33
N PHE A 260 11.90 13.63 -0.34
CA PHE A 260 13.00 14.54 -0.66
C PHE A 260 12.58 15.66 -1.61
N VAL A 261 11.99 15.32 -2.75
CA VAL A 261 11.49 16.30 -3.73
C VAL A 261 10.36 17.13 -3.12
N GLY A 262 9.48 16.50 -2.35
CA GLY A 262 8.39 17.16 -1.64
C GLY A 262 8.88 18.24 -0.69
N ILE A 263 9.89 17.94 0.15
CA ILE A 263 10.51 18.92 1.05
C ILE A 263 11.10 20.09 0.26
N ILE A 264 11.91 19.82 -0.77
CA ILE A 264 12.59 20.87 -1.55
C ILE A 264 11.57 21.82 -2.18
N VAL A 265 10.58 21.28 -2.89
CA VAL A 265 9.57 22.10 -3.58
C VAL A 265 8.68 22.83 -2.57
N SER A 266 8.38 22.20 -1.43
CA SER A 266 7.63 22.86 -0.36
C SER A 266 8.38 24.02 0.30
N LEU A 267 9.70 23.92 0.44
CA LEU A 267 10.53 25.02 0.93
C LEU A 267 10.61 26.17 -0.07
N LEU A 268 10.74 25.87 -1.37
CA LEU A 268 10.79 26.88 -2.43
C LEU A 268 9.44 27.60 -2.62
N THR A 269 8.33 26.88 -2.45
CA THR A 269 6.98 27.38 -2.71
C THR A 269 6.22 27.78 -1.44
N ALA A 270 6.93 27.94 -0.32
CA ALA A 270 6.31 28.20 0.98
C ALA A 270 5.54 29.53 0.98
N ASN A 271 4.22 29.46 1.18
CA ASN A 271 3.36 30.63 1.34
C ASN A 271 2.69 30.61 2.72
N PRO A 272 3.16 31.43 3.69
CA PRO A 272 2.70 31.38 5.08
C PRO A 272 1.19 31.60 5.28
N LYS A 273 0.52 32.28 4.34
CA LYS A 273 -0.92 32.58 4.44
C LYS A 273 -1.81 31.48 3.87
N GLU A 274 -1.36 30.78 2.82
CA GLU A 274 -2.12 29.69 2.17
C GLU A 274 -1.88 28.34 2.87
N ASP A 275 -0.71 28.17 3.50
CA ASP A 275 -0.28 26.92 4.12
C ASP A 275 -0.51 26.87 5.64
N ALA A 276 -1.43 27.69 6.17
CA ALA A 276 -1.74 27.75 7.60
C ALA A 276 -2.52 26.51 8.05
N TYR A 277 -2.11 25.90 9.16
CA TYR A 277 -2.75 24.72 9.76
C TYR A 277 -3.02 24.93 11.25
N GLU A 278 -3.96 24.17 11.80
CA GLU A 278 -4.30 24.23 13.22
C GLU A 278 -3.26 23.44 14.04
N GLU A 279 -2.68 24.08 15.06
CA GLU A 279 -1.59 23.50 15.85
C GLU A 279 -1.97 22.19 16.57
N HIS A 280 -3.24 22.06 16.97
CA HIS A 280 -3.72 20.91 17.74
C HIS A 280 -3.87 19.61 16.92
N LEU A 281 -3.80 19.69 15.59
CA LEU A 281 -3.85 18.52 14.69
C LEU A 281 -2.47 17.88 14.46
N LEU A 282 -1.40 18.56 14.88
CA LEU A 282 -0.03 18.08 14.71
C LEU A 282 0.40 17.18 15.87
N HIS A 283 1.05 16.07 15.51
CA HIS A 283 1.75 15.26 16.50
C HIS A 283 2.89 16.08 17.13
N PRO A 284 3.16 15.98 18.44
CA PRO A 284 4.18 16.77 19.13
C PRO A 284 5.59 16.61 18.54
N LEU A 285 5.91 15.45 17.97
CA LEU A 285 7.17 15.23 17.24
C LEU A 285 7.25 16.06 15.96
N ALA A 286 6.16 16.15 15.20
CA ALA A 286 6.10 16.96 13.99
C ALA A 286 6.23 18.45 14.33
N LEU A 287 5.61 18.92 15.42
CA LEU A 287 5.78 20.31 15.89
C LEU A 287 7.22 20.64 16.29
N LYS A 288 7.94 19.69 16.91
CA LYS A 288 9.36 19.88 17.23
C LYS A 288 10.22 19.91 15.96
N LEU A 289 9.88 19.07 14.98
CA LEU A 289 10.52 19.06 13.67
C LEU A 289 10.29 20.38 12.91
N SER A 290 9.08 20.95 12.97
CA SER A 290 8.73 22.18 12.24
C SER A 290 9.61 23.35 12.62
N LYS A 291 9.95 23.46 13.91
CA LYS A 291 10.82 24.51 14.45
C LYS A 291 12.29 24.33 14.05
N ALA A 292 12.68 23.13 13.64
CA ALA A 292 14.06 22.81 13.23
C ALA A 292 14.29 22.99 11.72
N PHE A 293 13.24 23.03 10.89
CA PHE A 293 13.40 23.16 9.44
C PHE A 293 13.72 24.62 9.01
N PRO A 294 14.66 24.82 8.08
CA PRO A 294 14.96 26.14 7.54
C PRO A 294 13.80 26.63 6.65
N GLY A 295 13.31 27.85 6.88
CA GLY A 295 12.24 28.43 6.07
C GLY A 295 11.53 29.60 6.74
N LYS A 296 10.54 30.19 6.04
CA LYS A 296 9.68 31.22 6.64
C LYS A 296 8.81 30.59 7.75
N PRO A 297 8.68 31.22 8.93
CA PRO A 297 7.81 30.70 9.98
C PRO A 297 6.37 30.63 9.45
N ARG A 298 5.74 29.46 9.62
CA ARG A 298 4.33 29.30 9.24
C ARG A 298 3.42 29.89 10.30
N LEU A 299 2.31 30.45 9.85
CA LEU A 299 1.26 30.97 10.70
C LEU A 299 0.34 29.80 11.08
N PHE A 300 0.01 29.71 12.36
CA PHE A 300 -0.99 28.76 12.83
C PHE A 300 -2.36 29.41 12.70
N ALA A 301 -3.33 28.66 12.16
CA ALA A 301 -4.72 29.11 12.18
C ALA A 301 -5.21 29.03 13.63
N GLU A 302 -5.67 30.15 14.18
CA GLU A 302 -6.37 30.15 15.46
C GLU A 302 -7.67 29.36 15.31
N SER A 303 -7.90 28.37 16.17
CA SER A 303 -9.05 27.48 16.08
C SER A 303 -10.35 28.28 16.24
N ARG A 304 -11.02 28.58 15.13
CA ARG A 304 -12.34 29.22 15.16
C ARG A 304 -13.43 28.15 15.29
N ARG A 305 -13.48 27.42 16.41
CA ARG A 305 -14.67 26.59 16.74
C ARG A 305 -14.95 26.52 18.24
N LEU A 306 -15.85 27.41 18.70
CA LEU A 306 -16.98 27.15 19.62
C LEU A 306 -17.56 28.50 20.08
N GLY A 307 -18.45 29.10 19.29
CA GLY A 307 -19.19 30.30 19.69
C GLY A 307 -19.65 31.17 18.52
N ASN A 308 -20.73 30.77 17.85
CA ASN A 308 -21.82 31.64 17.37
C ASN A 308 -22.70 30.88 16.38
N GLU A 309 -23.61 30.08 16.93
CA GLU A 309 -24.86 29.73 16.26
C GLU A 309 -25.96 30.58 16.91
N HIS A 310 -25.87 31.90 16.68
CA HIS A 310 -26.93 32.92 16.84
C HIS A 310 -26.28 34.31 16.84
N ASP A 311 -25.99 34.85 15.66
CA ASP A 311 -26.39 36.23 15.36
C ASP A 311 -26.29 36.47 13.86
N GLY A 312 -27.38 36.97 13.27
CA GLY A 312 -27.40 37.35 11.87
C GLY A 312 -26.96 38.80 11.76
N THR A 313 -25.76 39.07 11.26
CA THR A 313 -25.40 40.28 10.49
C THR A 313 -23.93 40.22 10.06
N ASN A 314 -23.66 40.45 8.76
CA ASN A 314 -22.33 40.81 8.24
C ASN A 314 -21.87 42.14 8.88
N PRO A 315 -20.56 42.47 9.03
CA PRO A 315 -19.54 42.33 7.98
C PRO A 315 -18.06 42.10 8.45
N ALA A 316 -17.16 42.09 7.46
CA ALA A 316 -15.72 42.36 7.53
C ALA A 316 -14.76 41.23 7.95
N PHE A 317 -13.93 40.88 6.96
CA PHE A 317 -12.81 39.97 6.99
C PHE A 317 -11.65 40.59 7.80
N SER A 318 -11.33 40.02 8.96
CA SER A 318 -10.04 40.22 9.61
C SER A 318 -9.59 38.92 10.26
N ALA A 319 -8.61 38.27 9.63
CA ALA A 319 -7.88 37.18 10.25
C ALA A 319 -6.78 37.80 11.11
N SER A 320 -6.91 37.74 12.43
CA SER A 320 -5.81 38.04 13.34
C SER A 320 -4.78 36.91 13.21
N MET A 321 -3.61 37.24 12.66
CA MET A 321 -2.49 36.32 12.48
C MET A 321 -1.42 36.71 13.51
N THR A 322 -1.20 35.88 14.51
CA THR A 322 -0.13 36.10 15.50
C THR A 322 1.19 35.53 14.98
N SER A 323 2.15 36.42 14.72
CA SER A 323 3.56 36.07 14.54
C SER A 323 4.28 36.16 15.88
N VAL A 324 4.99 35.10 16.28
CA VAL A 324 5.91 35.16 17.43
C VAL A 324 7.22 35.81 16.97
N GLU A 325 7.37 37.10 17.24
CA GLU A 325 8.68 37.77 17.30
C GLU A 325 9.23 37.68 18.73
N ASN A 326 10.52 37.38 18.87
CA ASN A 326 11.21 37.28 20.15
C ASN A 326 12.23 38.43 20.26
N GLY A 327 12.16 39.21 21.35
CA GLY A 327 13.19 40.21 21.70
C GLY A 327 12.81 41.22 22.81
N ASP A 328 13.09 40.85 24.06
CA ASP A 328 13.45 41.66 25.24
C ASP A 328 12.54 42.76 25.85
N LYS A 329 12.01 42.52 27.08
CA LYS A 329 12.60 43.03 28.34
C LYS A 329 11.79 42.61 29.60
N ILE A 330 12.56 42.39 30.66
CA ILE A 330 12.21 41.90 32.01
C ILE A 330 11.53 42.96 32.88
N SER A 331 10.43 42.60 33.58
CA SER A 331 10.17 42.96 34.99
C SER A 331 9.09 42.05 35.63
N SER A 332 9.36 41.63 36.87
CA SER A 332 8.66 40.63 37.73
C SER A 332 7.53 41.24 38.61
N PRO A 333 6.93 40.52 39.60
CA PRO A 333 6.17 39.26 39.57
C PRO A 333 4.81 39.38 40.32
N MET A 334 3.74 38.68 39.90
CA MET A 334 2.61 38.39 40.83
C MET A 334 1.73 37.21 40.34
N GLU A 335 1.31 36.38 41.31
CA GLU A 335 0.25 35.35 41.26
C GLU A 335 0.49 34.04 40.49
N ILE A 336 1.22 33.12 41.13
CA ILE A 336 1.23 31.68 40.83
C ILE A 336 0.54 30.96 41.99
N ASN A 337 -0.79 30.86 41.99
CA ASN A 337 -1.51 29.80 42.73
C ASN A 337 -2.97 29.59 42.30
N GLY A 338 -3.57 30.47 41.49
CA GLY A 338 -4.96 30.30 41.02
C GLY A 338 -5.15 29.50 39.71
N LYS A 339 -4.10 29.35 38.88
CA LYS A 339 -4.25 28.82 37.51
C LYS A 339 -4.19 27.30 37.37
N LEU A 340 -3.63 26.57 38.34
CA LEU A 340 -3.49 25.12 38.23
C LEU A 340 -4.80 24.36 38.55
N ALA A 341 -5.62 24.89 39.46
CA ALA A 341 -6.91 24.30 39.81
C ALA A 341 -8.01 24.55 38.75
N GLN A 342 -7.94 25.68 38.04
CA GLN A 342 -8.92 26.02 36.99
C GLN A 342 -8.74 25.15 35.74
N GLY A 343 -7.49 24.78 35.39
CA GLY A 343 -7.18 23.97 34.22
C GLY A 343 -7.63 22.51 34.35
N SER A 344 -7.54 21.91 35.55
CA SER A 344 -8.02 20.54 35.77
C SER A 344 -9.55 20.45 35.76
N ILE A 345 -10.25 21.47 36.24
CA ILE A 345 -11.71 21.54 36.22
C ILE A 345 -12.24 21.73 34.79
N ASP A 346 -11.57 22.55 33.97
CA ASP A 346 -11.93 22.73 32.55
C ASP A 346 -11.70 21.45 31.73
N TYR A 347 -10.62 20.73 32.00
CA TYR A 347 -10.31 19.46 31.33
C TYR A 347 -11.36 18.38 31.66
N ILE A 348 -11.76 18.24 32.93
CA ILE A 348 -12.80 17.27 33.34
C ILE A 348 -14.17 17.63 32.74
N LYS A 349 -14.48 18.93 32.62
CA LYS A 349 -15.72 19.39 31.97
C LYS A 349 -15.75 19.04 30.48
N LYS A 350 -14.62 19.23 29.77
CA LYS A 350 -14.48 18.86 28.35
C LYS A 350 -14.53 17.35 28.15
N LEU A 351 -13.95 16.56 29.04
CA LEU A 351 -14.00 15.10 28.97
C LEU A 351 -15.43 14.56 29.16
N ASN A 352 -16.19 15.14 30.09
CA ASN A 352 -17.59 14.77 30.32
C ASN A 352 -18.50 15.20 29.16
N ALA A 353 -18.22 16.35 28.52
CA ALA A 353 -18.94 16.78 27.31
C ALA A 353 -18.68 15.83 26.13
N LEU A 354 -17.43 15.41 25.91
CA LEU A 354 -17.08 14.43 24.88
C LEU A 354 -17.70 13.05 25.14
N LYS A 355 -17.75 12.62 26.40
CA LYS A 355 -18.40 11.36 26.78
C LYS A 355 -19.90 11.37 26.50
N ASN A 356 -20.57 12.49 26.77
CA ASN A 356 -22.01 12.63 26.50
C ASN A 356 -22.31 12.71 24.99
N ALA A 357 -21.51 13.46 24.22
CA ALA A 357 -21.64 13.53 22.77
C ALA A 357 -21.40 12.16 22.11
N SER A 358 -20.42 11.40 22.60
CA SER A 358 -20.18 10.02 22.13
C SER A 358 -21.34 9.09 22.48
N LEU A 359 -21.97 9.26 23.65
CA LEU A 359 -23.13 8.47 24.05
C LEU A 359 -24.33 8.76 23.14
N GLU A 360 -24.54 10.04 22.82
CA GLU A 360 -25.62 10.53 21.96
C GLU A 360 -25.49 10.00 20.53
N VAL A 361 -24.27 10.01 19.97
CA VAL A 361 -23.96 9.40 18.65
C VAL A 361 -24.20 7.88 18.67
N THR A 362 -23.82 7.18 19.75
CA THR A 362 -24.11 5.73 19.84
C THR A 362 -25.60 5.41 19.95
N THR A 363 -26.41 6.26 20.60
CA THR A 363 -27.87 6.10 20.65
C THR A 363 -28.58 6.45 19.34
N GLU A 364 -28.04 7.40 18.55
CA GLU A 364 -28.55 7.68 17.19
C GLU A 364 -28.25 6.53 16.22
N VAL A 365 -27.05 5.93 16.32
CA VAL A 365 -26.67 4.76 15.51
C VAL A 365 -27.52 3.53 15.85
N ASP A 366 -27.89 3.34 17.13
CA ASP A 366 -28.78 2.24 17.58
C ASP A 366 -30.24 2.42 17.12
N LYS A 367 -30.70 3.67 16.95
CA LYS A 367 -32.04 3.96 16.38
C LYS A 367 -32.09 3.76 14.85
N GLY A 368 -30.97 3.95 14.15
CA GLY A 368 -30.84 3.73 12.71
C GLY A 368 -30.63 2.28 12.27
N THR A 369 -30.45 1.34 13.21
CA THR A 369 -30.15 -0.08 12.93
C THR A 369 -31.21 -1.07 13.43
N ARG A 370 -32.47 -0.65 13.54
CA ARG A 370 -33.59 -1.61 13.56
C ARG A 370 -33.90 -2.10 12.16
N LEU A 371 -33.17 -3.13 11.73
CA LEU A 371 -33.66 -4.14 10.77
C LEU A 371 -34.60 -5.11 11.49
#